data_AF-A0A7T8HEN0-F1
#
_entry.id   AF-A0A7T8HEN0-F1
#
_cell.length_a   1.000
_cell.length_b   1.000
_cell.length_c   1.000
_cell.angle_alpha   90.00
_cell.angle_beta   90.00
_cell.angle_gamma   90.00
#
_symmetry.space_group_name_H-M   'P 1'
#
loop_
_entity.id
_entity.type
_entity.pdbx_description
1 polymer ?
#
loop_
_entity_poly.entity_id
_entity_poly.type
_entity_poly.pdbx_seq_one_letter_code
_entity_poly.pdbx_strand_id
1 'polypeptide(L)'
;MMFKACENCSKKVSESNGGSSQDVTYVCKPCNTHTKNFNWRYVLNVGLADFSGHHWATIFDSVACKLLRDVSAGELHEAMNNDHKRFDQLLQSSKFCRWRLKVRAKVEMWQKETRLKLIVIECDELQQAPENE
;
A
#
# COMPACT_ATOMS: atom_id res chain seq x y z
N MET A 1 -5.04 0.48 2.27
CA MET A 1 -5.25 1.90 2.61
C MET A 1 -4.29 2.74 1.76
N MET A 2 -4.67 3.95 1.37
CA MET A 2 -3.83 4.85 0.56
C MET A 2 -3.64 6.17 1.31
N PHE A 3 -2.55 6.87 1.06
CA PHE A 3 -2.30 8.18 1.64
C PHE A 3 -1.64 9.13 0.64
N LYS A 4 -1.88 10.43 0.82
CA LYS A 4 -1.21 11.49 0.05
C LYS A 4 0.21 11.66 0.56
N ALA A 5 1.18 11.55 -0.34
CA ALA A 5 2.61 11.59 -0.03
C ALA A 5 3.32 12.70 -0.78
N CYS A 6 4.41 13.20 -0.18
CA CYS A 6 5.33 14.13 -0.83
C CYS A 6 6.08 13.39 -1.95
N GLU A 7 6.19 14.03 -3.12
CA GLU A 7 6.87 13.48 -4.30
C GLU A 7 8.33 13.12 -4.01
N ASN A 8 9.01 13.91 -3.16
CA ASN A 8 10.44 13.77 -2.92
C ASN A 8 10.80 12.75 -1.82
N CYS A 9 10.02 12.66 -0.72
CA CYS A 9 10.38 11.82 0.43
C CYS A 9 9.39 10.72 0.77
N SER A 10 8.29 10.59 0.03
CA SER A 10 7.24 9.57 0.24
C SER A 10 6.57 9.61 1.63
N LYS A 11 6.87 10.60 2.46
CA LYS A 11 6.21 10.81 3.75
C LYS A 11 4.85 11.48 3.53
N LYS A 12 3.91 11.15 4.41
CA LYS A 12 2.54 11.70 4.39
C LYS A 12 2.57 13.22 4.45
N VAL A 13 1.80 13.86 3.57
CA VAL A 13 1.59 15.32 3.59
C VAL A 13 0.32 15.67 4.35
N SER A 14 0.30 16.87 4.93
CA SER A 14 -0.91 17.47 5.51
C SER A 14 -1.47 18.53 4.56
N GLU A 15 -2.79 18.59 4.46
CA GLU A 15 -3.48 19.65 3.72
C GLU A 15 -3.53 20.92 4.56
N SER A 16 -3.15 22.03 3.95
CA SER A 16 -3.31 23.37 4.49
C SER A 16 -4.21 24.16 3.56
N ASN A 17 -5.33 24.63 4.09
CA ASN A 17 -6.22 25.55 3.38
C ASN A 17 -5.62 26.95 3.49
N GLY A 18 -5.11 27.48 2.38
CA GLY A 18 -4.65 28.87 2.33
C GLY A 18 -5.83 29.81 2.54
N GLY A 19 -5.73 30.76 3.46
CA GLY A 19 -6.76 31.76 3.65
C GLY A 19 -6.95 32.59 2.38
N SER A 20 -8.20 32.69 1.91
CA SER A 20 -8.74 33.53 0.83
C SER A 20 -8.59 33.10 -0.64
N SER A 21 -7.75 32.11 -0.99
CA SER A 21 -7.71 31.52 -2.33
C SER A 21 -8.05 30.03 -2.28
N GLN A 22 -8.89 29.57 -3.21
CA GLN A 22 -9.46 28.22 -3.31
C GLN A 22 -8.42 27.13 -3.68
N ASP A 23 -7.14 27.34 -3.35
CA ASP A 23 -6.02 26.48 -3.67
C ASP A 23 -5.56 25.69 -2.44
N VAL A 24 -5.77 24.38 -2.46
CA VAL A 24 -5.26 23.46 -1.42
C VAL A 24 -3.75 23.30 -1.59
N THR A 25 -3.00 23.53 -0.52
CA THR A 25 -1.55 23.33 -0.51
C THR A 25 -1.17 22.15 0.41
N TYR A 26 -0.26 21.30 -0.06
CA TYR A 26 0.25 20.16 0.68
C TYR A 26 1.57 20.52 1.37
N VAL A 27 1.61 20.27 2.68
CA VAL A 27 2.78 20.58 3.52
C VAL A 27 3.48 19.29 3.93
N CYS A 28 4.75 19.20 3.58
CA CYS A 28 5.62 18.11 4.01
C CYS A 28 6.52 18.60 5.16
N LYS A 29 6.18 18.26 6.41
CA LYS A 29 7.01 18.65 7.59
C LYS A 29 8.48 18.19 7.48
N PRO A 30 8.77 16.96 7.02
CA PRO A 30 10.15 16.47 6.93
C PRO A 30 11.01 17.20 5.90
N CYS A 31 10.44 17.61 4.76
CA CYS A 31 11.16 18.37 3.73
C CYS A 31 11.06 19.89 3.94
N ASN A 32 10.17 20.33 4.84
CA ASN A 32 9.77 21.73 5.02
C ASN A 32 9.34 22.41 3.70
N THR A 33 8.60 21.68 2.85
CA THR A 33 8.13 22.15 1.54
C THR A 33 6.62 22.29 1.48
N HIS A 34 6.17 23.27 0.70
CA HIS A 34 4.77 23.52 0.38
C HIS A 34 4.57 23.32 -1.13
N THR A 35 3.79 22.32 -1.52
CA THR A 35 3.57 21.95 -2.93
C THR A 35 2.08 21.90 -3.23
N LYS A 36 1.69 22.17 -4.49
CA LYS A 36 0.31 21.95 -4.97
C LYS A 36 0.08 20.49 -5.36
N ASN A 37 1.16 19.76 -5.68
CA ASN A 37 1.11 18.37 -6.12
C ASN A 37 1.43 17.40 -4.98
N PHE A 38 0.95 16.17 -5.13
CA PHE A 38 1.20 15.04 -4.26
C PHE A 38 1.08 13.74 -5.07
N ASN A 39 1.67 12.66 -4.55
CA ASN A 39 1.50 11.32 -5.10
C ASN A 39 0.70 10.44 -4.14
N TRP A 40 -0.23 9.65 -4.66
CA TRP A 40 -0.86 8.58 -3.89
C TRP A 40 0.15 7.46 -3.66
N ARG A 41 0.17 6.92 -2.43
CA ARG A 41 1.02 5.79 -2.04
C ARG A 41 0.22 4.75 -1.28
N TYR A 42 0.56 3.46 -1.43
CA TYR A 42 -0.08 2.39 -0.68
C TYR A 42 0.52 2.16 0.72
N VAL A 43 -0.39 1.85 1.64
CA VAL A 43 -0.13 1.04 2.85
C VAL A 43 -1.25 0.02 2.94
N LEU A 44 -0.98 -1.19 2.48
CA LEU A 44 -1.95 -2.29 2.52
C LEU A 44 -1.74 -3.12 3.78
N ASN A 45 -2.83 -3.54 4.40
CA ASN A 45 -2.84 -4.60 5.38
C ASN A 45 -3.50 -5.81 4.70
N VAL A 46 -2.76 -6.90 4.54
CA VAL A 46 -3.20 -8.08 3.80
C VAL A 46 -3.20 -9.30 4.70
N GLY A 47 -4.18 -10.18 4.47
CA GLY A 47 -4.19 -11.52 5.04
C GLY A 47 -3.34 -12.46 4.19
N LEU A 48 -2.33 -13.05 4.81
CA LEU A 48 -1.52 -14.11 4.23
C LEU A 48 -2.00 -15.43 4.81
N ALA A 49 -2.23 -16.42 3.96
CA ALA A 49 -2.64 -17.75 4.38
C ALA A 49 -1.77 -18.81 3.71
N ASP A 50 -1.34 -19.78 4.49
CA ASP A 50 -0.69 -21.00 4.01
C ASP A 50 -1.18 -22.20 4.86
N PHE A 51 -0.52 -23.35 4.70
CA PHE A 51 -0.88 -24.56 5.46
C PHE A 51 -0.67 -24.40 6.98
N SER A 52 0.16 -23.45 7.42
CA SER A 52 0.49 -23.23 8.83
C SER A 52 -0.49 -22.30 9.53
N GLY A 53 -1.26 -21.51 8.77
CA GLY A 53 -2.33 -20.68 9.30
C GLY A 53 -2.48 -19.37 8.54
N HIS A 54 -2.96 -18.35 9.27
CA HIS A 54 -3.25 -17.03 8.73
C HIS A 54 -2.52 -15.94 9.51
N HIS A 55 -1.89 -15.02 8.79
CA HIS A 55 -1.13 -13.90 9.34
C HIS A 55 -1.50 -12.58 8.67
N TRP A 56 -1.57 -11.50 9.45
CA TRP A 56 -1.70 -10.15 8.92
C TRP A 56 -0.33 -9.54 8.64
N ALA A 57 -0.14 -8.98 7.44
CA ALA A 57 1.11 -8.34 7.05
C ALA A 57 0.86 -6.96 6.42
N THR A 58 1.80 -6.05 6.65
CA THR A 58 1.81 -4.72 6.02
C THR A 58 2.62 -4.76 4.72
N ILE A 59 2.09 -4.16 3.66
CA ILE A 59 2.77 -3.99 2.38
C ILE A 59 2.81 -2.51 2.03
N PHE A 60 3.99 -2.02 1.68
CA PHE A 60 4.21 -0.64 1.25
C PHE A 60 4.18 -0.53 -0.28
N ASP A 61 3.98 0.71 -0.73
CA ASP A 61 3.84 1.15 -2.12
C ASP A 61 4.39 0.25 -3.23
N SER A 62 5.72 0.15 -3.39
CA SER A 62 6.32 -0.59 -4.52
C SER A 62 5.91 -2.05 -4.59
N VAL A 63 5.92 -2.74 -3.44
CA VAL A 63 5.52 -4.16 -3.33
C VAL A 63 4.01 -4.30 -3.49
N ALA A 64 3.25 -3.33 -3.00
CA ALA A 64 1.79 -3.31 -3.13
C ALA A 64 1.35 -3.13 -4.59
N CYS A 65 2.00 -2.26 -5.36
CA CYS A 65 1.75 -2.12 -6.80
C CYS A 65 1.96 -3.45 -7.53
N LYS A 66 3.10 -4.12 -7.31
CA LYS A 66 3.40 -5.42 -7.92
C LYS A 66 2.35 -6.48 -7.55
N LEU A 67 1.94 -6.53 -6.29
CA LEU A 67 0.91 -7.46 -5.83
C LEU A 67 -0.46 -7.18 -6.45
N LEU A 68 -0.78 -5.90 -6.69
CA LEU A 68 -2.01 -5.44 -7.33
C LEU A 68 -1.87 -5.34 -8.86
N ARG A 69 -1.10 -6.24 -9.49
CA ARG A 69 -0.96 -6.32 -10.97
C ARG A 69 -0.44 -5.01 -11.59
N ASP A 70 0.55 -4.41 -10.95
CA ASP A 70 1.21 -3.17 -11.34
C ASP A 70 0.31 -1.93 -11.38
N VAL A 71 -0.82 -1.96 -10.68
CA VAL A 71 -1.73 -0.82 -10.53
C VAL A 71 -1.20 0.16 -9.49
N SER A 72 -1.03 1.42 -9.87
CA SER A 72 -0.62 2.50 -8.98
C SER A 72 -1.71 2.90 -7.97
N ALA A 73 -1.32 3.45 -6.83
CA ALA A 73 -2.26 3.94 -5.83
C ALA A 73 -3.17 5.07 -6.35
N GLY A 74 -2.70 5.86 -7.32
CA GLY A 74 -3.51 6.89 -7.96
C GLY A 74 -4.64 6.29 -8.79
N GLU A 75 -4.32 5.31 -9.63
CA GLU A 75 -5.30 4.62 -10.48
C GLU A 75 -6.35 3.88 -9.66
N LEU A 76 -5.95 3.20 -8.57
CA LEU A 76 -6.91 2.54 -7.69
C LEU A 76 -7.80 3.56 -6.96
N HIS A 77 -7.25 4.70 -6.55
CA HIS A 77 -8.04 5.78 -5.94
C HIS A 77 -9.05 6.38 -6.91
N GLU A 78 -8.66 6.59 -8.17
CA GLU A 78 -9.57 7.06 -9.21
C GLU A 78 -10.69 6.06 -9.47
N ALA A 79 -10.35 4.77 -9.63
CA ALA A 79 -11.34 3.71 -9.79
C ALA A 79 -12.30 3.66 -8.59
N MET A 80 -11.80 3.82 -7.36
CA MET A 80 -12.65 3.83 -6.16
C MET A 80 -13.72 4.94 -6.19
N ASN A 81 -13.41 6.12 -6.73
CA ASN A 81 -14.33 7.27 -6.75
C ASN A 81 -15.23 7.29 -7.99
N ASN A 82 -14.72 6.84 -9.14
CA ASN A 82 -15.36 7.06 -10.45
C ASN A 82 -15.91 5.77 -11.07
N ASP A 83 -15.35 4.60 -10.73
CA ASP A 83 -15.71 3.31 -11.36
C ASP A 83 -15.58 2.14 -10.37
N HIS A 84 -16.65 1.94 -9.58
CA HIS A 84 -16.70 0.90 -8.56
C HIS A 84 -16.53 -0.53 -9.14
N LYS A 85 -17.01 -0.78 -10.37
CA LYS A 85 -16.89 -2.09 -11.01
C LYS A 85 -15.43 -2.41 -11.32
N ARG A 86 -14.70 -1.45 -11.88
CA ARG A 86 -13.27 -1.58 -12.14
C ARG A 86 -12.49 -1.79 -10.84
N PHE A 87 -12.82 -1.04 -9.79
CA PHE A 87 -12.21 -1.21 -8.47
C PHE A 87 -12.38 -2.64 -7.95
N ASP A 88 -13.60 -3.18 -7.98
CA ASP A 88 -13.86 -4.55 -7.53
C ASP A 88 -13.11 -5.59 -8.37
N GLN A 89 -13.08 -5.43 -9.70
CA GLN A 89 -12.35 -6.35 -10.58
C GLN A 89 -10.86 -6.39 -10.27
N LEU A 90 -10.23 -5.24 -10.04
CA LEU A 90 -8.80 -5.16 -9.68
C LEU A 90 -8.50 -5.83 -8.35
N LEU A 91 -9.38 -5.67 -7.35
CA LEU A 91 -9.21 -6.34 -6.06
C LEU A 91 -9.45 -7.84 -6.16
N GLN A 92 -10.44 -8.29 -6.94
CA GLN A 92 -10.72 -9.71 -7.09
C GLN A 92 -9.61 -10.44 -7.86
N SER A 93 -9.07 -9.84 -8.92
CA SER A 93 -7.97 -10.43 -9.70
C SER A 93 -6.66 -10.57 -8.94
N SER A 94 -6.51 -9.83 -7.84
CA SER A 94 -5.31 -9.85 -6.98
C SER A 94 -5.46 -10.77 -5.76
N LYS A 95 -6.68 -11.25 -5.46
CA LYS A 95 -6.95 -12.15 -4.32
C LYS A 95 -6.65 -13.60 -4.68
N PHE A 96 -6.35 -14.39 -3.65
CA PHE A 96 -6.15 -15.85 -3.76
C PHE A 96 -5.08 -16.29 -4.79
N CYS A 97 -4.15 -15.40 -5.15
CA CYS A 97 -2.97 -15.74 -5.94
C CYS A 97 -1.84 -16.25 -5.02
N ARG A 98 -1.01 -17.17 -5.55
CA ARG A 98 0.16 -17.68 -4.83
C ARG A 98 1.38 -16.81 -5.10
N TRP A 99 2.02 -16.37 -4.02
CA TRP A 99 3.19 -15.52 -4.07
C TRP A 99 4.31 -16.10 -3.23
N ARG A 100 5.56 -15.91 -3.69
CA ARG A 100 6.74 -16.01 -2.85
C ARG A 100 6.96 -14.66 -2.20
N LEU A 101 6.88 -14.62 -0.88
CA LEU A 101 6.98 -13.38 -0.10
C LEU A 101 8.24 -13.41 0.77
N LYS A 102 9.03 -12.35 0.70
CA LYS A 102 10.08 -12.10 1.68
C LYS A 102 9.49 -11.20 2.76
N VAL A 103 9.41 -11.72 3.98
CA VAL A 103 8.75 -11.05 5.10
C VAL A 103 9.76 -10.69 6.18
N ARG A 104 9.75 -9.44 6.62
CA ARG A 104 10.47 -8.96 7.79
C ARG A 104 9.52 -9.01 8.98
N ALA A 105 9.88 -9.80 10.00
CA ALA A 105 9.21 -9.80 11.28
C ALA A 105 9.90 -8.82 12.23
N LYS A 106 9.13 -7.93 12.86
CA LYS A 106 9.63 -6.96 13.84
C LYS A 106 8.72 -6.94 15.05
N VAL A 107 9.33 -7.01 16.23
CA VAL A 107 8.61 -6.83 17.49
C VAL A 107 8.51 -5.33 17.76
N GLU A 108 7.30 -4.82 17.93
CA GLU A 108 7.03 -3.41 18.28
C GLU A 108 6.28 -3.33 19.61
N MET A 109 6.67 -2.39 20.47
CA MET A 109 5.94 -2.06 21.69
C MET A 109 4.96 -0.94 21.39
N TRP A 110 3.67 -1.21 21.49
CA TRP A 110 2.59 -0.22 21.34
C TRP A 110 1.77 -0.19 22.62
N GLN A 111 1.66 0.98 23.26
CA GLN A 111 0.89 1.15 24.51
C GLN A 111 1.26 0.14 25.62
N LYS A 112 2.56 -0.20 25.76
CA LYS A 112 3.10 -1.22 26.68
C LYS A 112 2.77 -2.68 26.33
N GLU A 113 2.07 -2.93 25.23
CA GLU A 113 1.90 -4.27 24.68
C GLU A 113 2.96 -4.55 23.62
N THR A 114 3.53 -5.74 23.67
CA THR A 114 4.47 -6.22 22.66
C THR A 114 3.70 -6.94 21.56
N ARG A 115 3.83 -6.49 20.31
CA ARG A 115 3.14 -7.07 19.15
C ARG A 115 4.14 -7.43 18.06
N LEU A 116 3.96 -8.59 17.45
CA LEU A 116 4.71 -8.98 16.26
C LEU A 116 4.08 -8.30 15.04
N LYS A 117 4.90 -7.58 14.27
CA LYS A 117 4.50 -6.95 13.02
C LYS A 117 5.25 -7.60 11.87
N LEU A 118 4.48 -8.06 10.88
CA LEU A 118 5.00 -8.60 9.64
C LEU A 118 4.95 -7.53 8.55
N ILE A 119 6.06 -7.35 7.84
CA ILE A 119 6.18 -6.41 6.74
C ILE A 119 6.71 -7.18 5.54
N VAL A 120 5.96 -7.18 4.43
CA VAL A 120 6.44 -7.76 3.18
C VAL A 120 7.42 -6.77 2.54
N ILE A 121 8.65 -7.23 2.29
CA ILE A 121 9.70 -6.41 1.69
C ILE A 121 9.90 -6.71 0.20
N GLU A 122 9.49 -7.90 -0.25
CA GLU A 122 9.61 -8.35 -1.64
C GLU A 122 8.52 -9.39 -1.92
N CYS A 123 7.98 -9.38 -3.14
CA CYS A 123 7.00 -10.36 -3.60
C CYS A 123 7.34 -10.79 -5.02
N ASP A 124 7.20 -12.09 -5.31
CA ASP A 124 7.31 -12.65 -6.65
C ASP A 124 6.17 -13.63 -6.89
N GLU A 125 5.58 -13.57 -8.09
CA GLU A 125 4.50 -14.48 -8.45
C GLU A 125 5.08 -15.88 -8.67
N LEU A 126 4.44 -16.89 -8.11
CA LEU A 126 4.84 -18.28 -8.32
C LEU A 126 4.22 -18.78 -9.62
N GLN A 127 5.06 -19.01 -10.64
CA GLN A 127 4.67 -19.85 -11.77
C GLN A 127 4.54 -21.29 -11.26
N GLN A 128 3.38 -21.92 -11.49
CA GLN A 128 3.19 -23.32 -11.13
C GLN A 128 4.21 -24.17 -11.89
N ALA A 129 5.02 -24.97 -11.17
CA ALA A 129 5.76 -26.04 -11.81
C ALA A 129 4.76 -27.05 -12.39
N PRO A 130 5.04 -27.68 -13.54
CA PRO A 130 4.22 -28.80 -14.00
C PRO A 130 4.19 -29.86 -12.89
N GLU A 131 2.99 -30.23 -12.45
CA GLU A 131 2.81 -31.39 -11.57
C GLU A 131 3.33 -32.61 -12.34
N ASN A 132 4.46 -33.15 -11.90
CA ASN A 132 4.96 -34.42 -12.40
C ASN A 132 4.16 -35.52 -11.66
N GLU A 133 3.26 -36.19 -12.38
CA GLU A 133 2.69 -37.50 -12.01
C GLU A 133 3.74 -38.62 -12.06
#